data_AF-A0A961SH71-F1
#
_entry.id   AF-A0A961SH71-F1
#
_cell.length_a   1.000
_cell.length_b   1.000
_cell.length_c   1.000
_cell.angle_alpha   90.00
_cell.angle_beta   90.00
_cell.angle_gamma   90.00
#
_symmetry.space_group_name_H-M   'P 1'
#
loop_
_entity.id
_entity.type
_entity.pdbx_description
1 polymer ?
#
loop_
_entity_poly.entity_id
_entity_poly.type
_entity_poly.pdbx_seq_one_letter_code
_entity_poly.pdbx_strand_id
1 'polypeptide(L)'
;MKRLYENKLIFGGLLTVDEQHLVERYNKALKGFGLKPVKLKSFKIDMTGYSPEVADELDDPEYLDPNGVNRRFIILSPEQIGLPVINTAFSNTEDLLYQFFE
;
A
#
# COMPACT_ATOMS: atom_id res chain seq x y z
N MET A 1 -10.55 14.70 9.67
CA MET A 1 -9.52 13.87 9.01
C MET A 1 -8.09 14.34 9.29
N LYS A 2 -7.66 15.54 8.87
CA LYS A 2 -6.26 16.02 9.03
C LYS A 2 -5.60 15.76 10.41
N ARG A 3 -6.31 16.06 11.51
CA ARG A 3 -5.79 15.85 12.88
C ARG A 3 -5.50 14.38 13.21
N LEU A 4 -6.18 13.44 12.58
CA LEU A 4 -5.99 11.99 12.82
C LEU A 4 -4.71 11.49 12.12
N TYR A 5 -4.42 11.99 10.92
CA TYR A 5 -3.13 11.74 10.24
C TYR A 5 -1.96 12.33 11.03
N GLU A 6 -2.08 13.58 11.49
CA GLU A 6 -1.03 14.28 12.24
C GLU A 6 -0.67 13.56 13.55
N ASN A 7 -1.68 12.96 14.21
CA ASN A 7 -1.49 12.21 15.45
C ASN A 7 -1.25 10.71 15.22
N LYS A 8 -1.02 10.27 13.97
CA LYS A 8 -0.80 8.86 13.60
C LYS A 8 -1.94 7.91 14.01
N LEU A 9 -3.14 8.44 14.23
CA LEU A 9 -4.33 7.67 14.58
C LEU A 9 -5.00 7.05 13.35
N ILE A 10 -4.68 7.55 12.16
CA ILE A 10 -5.07 7.00 10.85
C ILE A 10 -3.82 6.96 9.98
N PHE A 11 -3.52 5.79 9.40
CA PHE A 11 -2.34 5.55 8.56
C PHE A 11 -0.99 5.93 9.22
N GLY A 12 -0.94 5.83 10.55
CA GLY A 12 0.29 5.92 11.31
C GLY A 12 1.14 4.68 11.10
N GLY A 13 2.46 4.84 10.95
CA GLY A 13 3.39 3.71 10.82
C GLY A 13 3.50 3.13 9.41
N LEU A 14 3.07 3.85 8.37
CA LEU A 14 3.35 3.47 6.98
C LEU A 14 4.81 3.77 6.60
N LEU A 15 5.34 3.00 5.65
CA LEU A 15 6.67 3.17 5.08
C LEU A 15 6.65 4.24 4.00
N THR A 16 7.54 5.22 4.09
CA THR A 16 7.67 6.26 3.05
C THR A 16 8.53 5.74 1.90
N VAL A 17 8.02 5.88 0.68
CA VAL A 17 8.71 5.58 -0.57
C VAL A 17 8.99 6.91 -1.27
N ASP A 18 10.23 7.37 -1.25
CA ASP A 18 10.67 8.65 -1.84
C ASP A 18 11.92 8.52 -2.72
N GLU A 19 12.61 7.38 -2.67
CA GLU A 19 13.70 7.09 -3.58
C GLU A 19 13.17 6.80 -4.99
N GLN A 20 13.72 7.49 -5.99
CA GLN A 20 13.26 7.42 -7.38
C GLN A 20 13.17 5.98 -7.90
N HIS A 21 14.16 5.15 -7.61
CA HIS A 21 14.19 3.77 -8.10
C HIS A 21 13.12 2.89 -7.44
N LEU A 22 12.69 3.19 -6.21
CA LEU A 22 11.59 2.48 -5.54
C LEU A 22 10.24 2.90 -6.12
N VAL A 23 10.05 4.19 -6.41
CA VAL A 23 8.87 4.70 -7.13
C VAL A 23 8.74 4.04 -8.51
N GLU A 24 9.86 3.92 -9.24
CA GLU A 24 9.89 3.23 -10.55
C GLU A 24 9.54 1.74 -10.43
N ARG A 25 10.04 1.04 -9.41
CA ARG A 25 9.69 -0.37 -9.15
C ARG A 25 8.21 -0.54 -8.79
N TYR A 26 7.68 0.35 -7.97
CA TYR A 26 6.26 0.36 -7.62
C TYR A 26 5.39 0.54 -8.87
N ASN A 27 5.73 1.52 -9.71
CA ASN A 27 5.07 1.74 -11.00
C ASN A 27 5.19 0.56 -11.96
N LYS A 28 6.31 -0.17 -11.95
CA LYS A 28 6.46 -1.41 -12.71
C LYS A 28 5.50 -2.49 -12.22
N ALA A 29 5.28 -2.60 -10.91
CA ALA A 29 4.30 -3.52 -10.33
C ALA A 29 2.85 -3.14 -10.69
N LEU A 30 2.48 -1.85 -10.58
CA LEU A 30 1.18 -1.33 -11.03
C LEU A 30 0.90 -1.71 -12.49
N LYS A 31 1.88 -1.49 -13.37
CA LYS A 31 1.77 -1.88 -14.78
C LYS A 31 1.59 -3.40 -14.95
N GLY A 32 2.26 -4.21 -14.13
CA GLY A 32 2.09 -5.67 -14.10
C GLY A 32 0.66 -6.09 -13.74
N PHE A 33 -0.04 -5.29 -12.94
CA PHE A 33 -1.46 -5.47 -12.60
C PHE A 33 -2.43 -4.90 -13.63
N GLY A 34 -1.93 -4.33 -14.73
CA GLY A 34 -2.75 -3.63 -15.73
C GLY A 34 -3.20 -2.22 -15.32
N LEU A 35 -2.65 -1.69 -14.22
CA LEU A 35 -2.95 -0.34 -13.73
C LEU A 35 -2.04 0.70 -14.39
N LYS A 36 -2.49 1.96 -14.38
CA LYS A 36 -1.69 3.09 -14.86
C LYS A 36 -0.58 3.41 -13.86
N PRO A 37 0.63 3.77 -14.32
CA PRO A 37 1.65 4.29 -13.43
C PRO A 37 1.23 5.65 -12.86
N VAL A 38 1.61 5.90 -11.62
CA VAL A 38 1.44 7.16 -10.88
C VAL A 38 2.59 8.13 -11.17
N LYS A 39 2.31 9.43 -11.05
CA LYS A 39 3.29 10.52 -11.22
C LYS A 39 3.79 11.08 -9.89
N LEU A 40 3.34 10.53 -8.76
CA LEU A 40 3.84 10.86 -7.43
C LEU A 40 5.35 10.68 -7.33
N LYS A 41 6.02 11.66 -6.73
CA LYS A 41 7.45 11.59 -6.40
C LYS A 41 7.72 10.86 -5.08
N SER A 42 6.74 10.85 -4.19
CA SER A 42 6.77 10.09 -2.95
C SER A 42 5.36 9.75 -2.49
N PHE A 43 5.23 8.66 -1.75
CA PHE A 43 3.98 8.18 -1.17
C PHE A 43 4.29 7.23 0.00
N LYS A 44 3.27 6.84 0.75
CA LYS A 44 3.41 5.92 1.87
C LYS A 44 2.69 4.61 1.59
N ILE A 45 3.33 3.50 1.93
CA ILE A 45 2.77 2.17 1.77
C ILE A 45 2.63 1.44 3.09
N ASP A 46 1.65 0.55 3.14
CA ASP A 46 1.42 -0.39 4.23
C ASP A 46 2.20 -1.70 4.03
N MET A 47 1.95 -2.68 4.91
CA MET A 47 2.58 -4.00 4.82
C MET A 47 2.34 -4.69 3.46
N THR A 48 1.20 -4.44 2.83
CA THR A 48 0.79 -5.03 1.54
C THR A 48 1.31 -4.27 0.33
N GLY A 49 1.81 -3.06 0.52
CA GLY A 49 2.14 -2.14 -0.56
C GLY A 49 1.00 -1.19 -0.93
N TYR A 50 -0.11 -1.17 -0.19
CA TYR A 50 -1.23 -0.25 -0.42
C TYR A 50 -0.85 1.15 0.03
N SER A 51 -1.14 2.15 -0.81
CA SER A 51 -0.94 3.56 -0.54
C SER A 51 -2.25 4.33 -0.74
N PRO A 52 -2.72 5.08 0.28
CA PRO A 52 -3.82 6.01 0.12
C PRO A 52 -3.55 7.09 -0.93
N GLU A 53 -2.31 7.58 -1.05
CA GLU A 53 -1.97 8.61 -2.04
C GLU A 53 -2.03 8.07 -3.48
N VAL A 54 -1.62 6.81 -3.69
CA VAL A 54 -1.74 6.14 -4.99
C VAL A 54 -3.21 5.88 -5.32
N ALA A 55 -4.00 5.42 -4.35
CA ALA A 55 -5.45 5.25 -4.53
C ALA A 55 -6.13 6.56 -4.96
N ASP A 56 -5.77 7.67 -4.32
CA ASP A 56 -6.28 9.00 -4.65
C ASP A 56 -5.86 9.45 -6.07
N GLU A 57 -4.62 9.20 -6.51
CA GLU A 57 -4.20 9.54 -7.89
C GLU A 57 -4.88 8.66 -8.95
N LEU A 58 -5.13 7.39 -8.63
CA LEU A 58 -5.80 6.46 -9.53
C LEU A 58 -7.33 6.62 -9.57
N ASP A 59 -7.90 7.38 -8.64
CA ASP A 59 -9.35 7.46 -8.38
C ASP A 59 -9.94 6.05 -8.14
N ASP A 60 -9.17 5.20 -7.45
CA ASP A 60 -9.51 3.79 -7.19
C ASP A 60 -9.04 3.38 -5.79
N PRO A 61 -9.93 3.44 -4.77
CA PRO A 61 -9.63 3.01 -3.40
C PRO A 61 -9.26 1.54 -3.28
N GLU A 62 -9.66 0.70 -4.23
CA GLU A 62 -9.52 -0.76 -4.20
C GLU A 62 -8.49 -1.27 -5.24
N TYR A 63 -7.60 -0.42 -5.73
CA TYR A 63 -6.68 -0.77 -6.84
C TYR A 63 -5.80 -2.01 -6.56
N LEU A 64 -5.52 -2.33 -5.30
CA LEU A 64 -4.85 -3.58 -4.91
C LEU A 64 -5.80 -4.69 -4.48
N ASP A 65 -7.07 -4.44 -4.24
CA ASP A 65 -8.05 -5.44 -3.83
C ASP A 65 -9.31 -5.36 -4.70
N PRO A 66 -9.21 -5.65 -6.01
CA PRO A 66 -10.30 -5.43 -6.95
C PRO A 66 -11.54 -6.25 -6.55
N ASN A 67 -12.65 -5.54 -6.32
CA ASN A 67 -13.92 -6.06 -5.80
C ASN A 67 -13.84 -6.66 -4.37
N GLY A 68 -12.76 -6.43 -3.63
CA GLY A 68 -12.60 -6.86 -2.23
C GLY A 68 -12.40 -8.36 -2.02
N VAL A 69 -12.06 -9.12 -3.07
CA VAL A 69 -11.99 -10.60 -3.01
C VAL A 69 -10.59 -11.15 -3.36
N ASN A 70 -9.69 -10.34 -3.92
CA ASN A 70 -8.37 -10.81 -4.39
C ASN A 70 -7.29 -9.76 -4.19
N ARG A 71 -6.92 -9.53 -2.92
CA ARG A 71 -5.83 -8.62 -2.58
C ARG A 71 -4.52 -9.04 -3.25
N ARG A 72 -3.92 -8.09 -3.94
CA ARG A 72 -2.62 -8.14 -4.61
C ARG A 72 -1.61 -7.40 -3.74
N PHE A 73 -0.37 -7.87 -3.77
CA PHE A 73 0.70 -7.34 -2.93
C PHE A 73 1.80 -6.70 -3.78
N ILE A 74 2.33 -5.57 -3.31
CA ILE A 74 3.56 -4.96 -3.84
C ILE A 74 4.57 -4.91 -2.69
N ILE A 75 5.56 -5.81 -2.74
CA ILE A 75 6.64 -5.88 -1.76
C ILE A 75 7.87 -5.18 -2.35
N LEU A 76 8.23 -4.04 -1.76
CA LEU A 76 9.39 -3.22 -2.10
C LEU A 76 10.56 -3.40 -1.13
N SER A 77 10.29 -3.61 0.16
CA SER A 77 11.31 -3.64 1.23
C SER A 77 10.95 -4.62 2.35
N PRO A 78 11.95 -5.28 2.98
CA PRO A 78 11.74 -6.04 4.23
C PRO A 78 11.16 -5.21 5.38
N GLU A 79 11.33 -3.89 5.35
CA GLU A 79 10.75 -2.98 6.34
C GLU A 79 9.21 -3.01 6.36
N GLN A 80 8.57 -3.60 5.34
CA GLN A 80 7.12 -3.78 5.30
C GLN A 80 6.58 -4.76 6.35
N ILE A 81 7.39 -5.69 6.87
CA ILE A 81 6.95 -6.81 7.75
C ILE A 81 6.24 -6.32 9.03
N GLY A 82 6.65 -5.17 9.57
CA GLY A 82 6.10 -4.62 10.83
C GLY A 82 5.08 -3.51 10.66
N LEU A 83 4.70 -3.18 9.42
CA LEU A 83 3.74 -2.10 9.16
C LEU A 83 2.31 -2.59 9.43
N PRO A 84 1.36 -1.68 9.73
CA PRO A 84 -0.03 -2.06 9.78
C PRO A 84 -0.53 -2.50 8.40
N VAL A 85 -1.56 -3.35 8.38
CA VAL A 85 -2.34 -3.66 7.19
C VAL A 85 -3.57 -2.78 7.17
N ILE A 86 -3.82 -2.07 6.07
CA ILE A 86 -4.95 -1.15 5.95
C ILE A 86 -5.86 -1.52 4.77
N ASN A 87 -7.03 -0.90 4.72
CA ASN A 87 -8.02 -1.09 3.65
C ASN A 87 -8.51 -2.54 3.47
N THR A 88 -8.61 -3.33 4.54
CA THR A 88 -8.95 -4.77 4.45
C THR A 88 -10.45 -5.03 4.36
N ALA A 89 -10.84 -5.99 3.52
CA ALA A 89 -12.22 -6.49 3.45
C ALA A 89 -12.49 -7.62 4.47
N PHE A 90 -11.46 -8.38 4.86
CA PHE A 90 -11.57 -9.51 5.79
C PHE A 90 -10.66 -9.33 7.00
N SER A 91 -11.18 -9.67 8.19
CA SER A 91 -10.46 -9.50 9.47
C SER A 91 -9.25 -10.42 9.62
N ASN A 92 -9.18 -11.53 8.89
CA ASN A 92 -8.06 -12.47 8.92
C ASN A 92 -6.91 -12.10 7.96
N THR A 93 -7.03 -11.01 7.20
CA THR A 93 -6.01 -10.61 6.20
C THR A 93 -4.67 -10.33 6.87
N GLU A 94 -4.68 -9.68 8.03
CA GLU A 94 -3.47 -9.29 8.75
C GLU A 94 -2.73 -10.52 9.30
N ASP A 95 -3.42 -11.44 9.96
CA ASP A 95 -2.81 -12.69 10.45
C ASP A 95 -2.22 -13.54 9.31
N LEU A 96 -2.89 -13.59 8.16
CA LEU A 96 -2.39 -14.30 6.99
C LEU A 96 -1.12 -13.66 6.42
N LEU A 97 -1.03 -12.34 6.45
CA LEU A 97 0.16 -11.62 6.04
C LEU A 97 1.33 -11.85 7.00
N TYR A 98 1.08 -11.82 8.31
CA TYR A 98 2.12 -12.18 9.28
C TYR A 98 2.70 -13.58 9.01
N GLN A 99 1.85 -14.58 8.77
CA GLN A 99 2.28 -15.93 8.41
C GLN A 99 3.02 -16.00 7.06
N PHE A 100 2.69 -15.14 6.10
CA PHE A 100 3.38 -15.11 4.80
C PHE A 100 4.83 -14.60 4.91
N PHE A 101 5.11 -13.71 5.86
CA PHE A 101 6.44 -13.14 6.06
C PHE A 101 7.32 -13.92 7.07
N GLU A 102 6.77 -14.92 7.77
CA GLU A 102 7.52 -15.89 8.57
C GLU A 102 8.34 -16.87 7.70
#